data_AF-A0A4S9CZ20-F1
#
_entry.id   AF-A0A4S9CZ20-F1
#
_cell.length_a   1.000
_cell.length_b   1.000
_cell.length_c   1.000
_cell.angle_alpha   90.00
_cell.angle_beta   90.00
_cell.angle_gamma   90.00
#
_symmetry.space_group_name_H-M   'P 1'
#
loop_
_entity.id
_entity.type
_entity.pdbx_description
1 polymer ?
#
loop_
_entity_poly.entity_id
_entity_poly.type
_entity_poly.pdbx_seq_one_letter_code
_entity_poly.pdbx_strand_id
1 'polypeptide(L)'
;MSLVFTLHKPIAPTTLPRLLSLSTSTTFRFTRSFSHPQFSTMSLPSPVPIALCGKSQTMATNFSDSMSKEGYEVVHTCHDLDSAKSTLPSLLTSSTGPLAVVIGKGFYESEMQDIIKHCQSEAGGAKTVWLLPDDDKFTAYMKVKAVASAGTMLPGMIAERAAAALKENGVVGGGSTEGVKSGVHGF
;
A
#
# COMPACT_ATOMS: atom_id res chain seq x y z
N MET A 1 74.77 -21.36 -1.95
CA MET A 1 74.11 -22.64 -2.26
C MET A 1 73.46 -22.52 -3.62
N SER A 2 73.84 -23.42 -4.52
CA SER A 2 73.57 -23.37 -5.96
C SER A 2 72.13 -23.71 -6.34
N LEU A 3 71.72 -23.08 -7.45
CA LEU A 3 70.59 -23.37 -8.33
C LEU A 3 70.39 -24.86 -8.64
N VAL A 4 69.13 -25.30 -8.70
CA VAL A 4 68.60 -26.14 -9.79
C VAL A 4 67.11 -25.85 -9.99
N PHE A 5 66.78 -25.19 -11.10
CA PHE A 5 65.45 -25.22 -11.73
C PHE A 5 65.58 -26.11 -12.97
N THR A 6 64.71 -27.11 -13.11
CA THR A 6 64.66 -27.94 -14.32
C THR A 6 63.38 -27.66 -15.09
N LEU A 7 63.59 -27.08 -16.27
CA LEU A 7 62.68 -26.84 -17.38
C LEU A 7 62.34 -28.16 -18.10
N HIS A 8 61.17 -28.31 -18.73
CA HIS A 8 61.04 -28.72 -20.14
C HIS A 8 59.57 -28.63 -20.65
N LYS A 9 59.41 -27.85 -21.72
CA LYS A 9 58.27 -27.67 -22.67
C LYS A 9 58.48 -28.67 -23.85
N PRO A 10 57.77 -28.64 -25.01
CA PRO A 10 56.41 -28.17 -25.43
C PRO A 10 55.72 -29.19 -26.41
N ILE A 11 54.62 -28.81 -27.09
CA ILE A 11 54.38 -28.91 -28.58
C ILE A 11 52.86 -28.99 -28.93
N ALA A 12 52.38 -28.05 -29.76
CA ALA A 12 51.08 -28.01 -30.48
C ALA A 12 51.24 -28.67 -31.89
N PRO A 13 50.40 -28.51 -32.95
CA PRO A 13 49.02 -28.02 -33.15
C PRO A 13 48.19 -28.94 -34.12
N THR A 14 47.12 -28.38 -34.73
CA THR A 14 46.64 -28.54 -36.15
C THR A 14 45.31 -29.28 -36.51
N THR A 15 44.37 -28.47 -37.04
CA THR A 15 43.48 -28.60 -38.24
C THR A 15 42.34 -29.63 -38.41
N LEU A 16 41.22 -29.06 -38.90
CA LEU A 16 39.99 -29.61 -39.50
C LEU A 16 40.21 -30.56 -40.70
N PRO A 17 39.17 -31.35 -41.07
CA PRO A 17 38.54 -31.09 -42.37
C PRO A 17 37.00 -31.20 -42.45
N ARG A 18 36.45 -30.44 -43.42
CA ARG A 18 35.27 -30.60 -44.32
C ARG A 18 34.99 -32.07 -44.74
N LEU A 19 33.82 -32.57 -45.23
CA LEU A 19 32.63 -32.09 -45.97
C LEU A 19 31.56 -33.23 -46.01
N LEU A 20 30.26 -32.88 -46.20
CA LEU A 20 29.17 -33.58 -46.94
C LEU A 20 28.76 -35.03 -46.50
N SER A 21 27.53 -35.54 -46.59
CA SER A 21 26.22 -35.14 -47.12
C SER A 21 25.21 -36.28 -46.81
N LEU A 22 23.91 -35.95 -46.87
CA LEU A 22 22.75 -36.81 -47.20
C LEU A 22 21.97 -37.57 -46.11
N SER A 23 20.85 -36.94 -45.71
CA SER A 23 19.45 -37.40 -45.80
C SER A 23 19.03 -38.75 -45.20
N THR A 24 18.12 -38.72 -44.22
CA THR A 24 16.72 -39.17 -44.45
C THR A 24 15.80 -38.75 -43.32
N SER A 25 14.58 -38.42 -43.73
CA SER A 25 13.48 -37.78 -43.02
C SER A 25 12.88 -38.59 -41.87
N THR A 26 12.32 -37.91 -40.87
CA THR A 26 10.95 -38.13 -40.39
C THR A 26 10.51 -36.89 -39.59
N THR A 27 9.72 -36.04 -40.24
CA THR A 27 9.13 -34.84 -39.65
C THR A 27 7.90 -35.24 -38.84
N PHE A 28 8.03 -35.45 -37.53
CA PHE A 28 6.88 -35.38 -36.64
C PHE A 28 6.58 -33.91 -36.35
N ARG A 29 5.59 -33.36 -37.07
CA ARG A 29 5.01 -32.05 -36.75
C ARG A 29 4.16 -32.21 -35.49
N PHE A 30 4.77 -32.00 -34.33
CA PHE A 30 4.00 -31.63 -33.15
C PHE A 30 3.70 -30.13 -33.27
N THR A 31 2.57 -29.80 -33.90
CA THR A 31 2.01 -28.45 -33.78
C THR A 31 1.54 -28.28 -32.34
N ARG A 32 2.47 -27.96 -31.44
CA ARG A 32 2.13 -27.32 -30.19
C ARG A 32 1.66 -25.93 -30.58
N SER A 33 0.34 -25.79 -30.75
CA SER A 33 -0.32 -24.49 -30.67
C SER A 33 0.09 -23.93 -29.33
N PHE A 34 1.10 -23.06 -29.33
CA PHE A 34 1.35 -22.14 -28.24
C PHE A 34 0.17 -21.18 -28.26
N SER A 35 -0.93 -21.62 -27.66
CA SER A 35 -1.85 -20.72 -27.00
C SER A 35 -0.97 -19.85 -26.11
N HIS A 36 -0.80 -18.60 -26.51
CA HIS A 36 -0.32 -17.56 -25.60
C HIS A 36 -1.08 -17.78 -24.28
N PRO A 37 -0.39 -17.90 -23.13
CA PRO A 37 -1.07 -17.63 -21.88
C PRO A 37 -1.60 -16.21 -22.05
N GLN A 38 -2.92 -16.07 -22.19
CA GLN A 38 -3.56 -14.83 -21.80
C GLN A 38 -3.13 -14.66 -20.36
N PHE A 39 -2.14 -13.81 -20.12
CA PHE A 39 -2.06 -13.09 -18.88
C PHE A 39 -3.38 -12.32 -18.86
N SER A 40 -4.41 -12.94 -18.29
CA SER A 40 -5.52 -12.23 -17.72
C SER A 40 -4.85 -11.13 -16.92
N THR A 41 -4.98 -9.89 -17.39
CA THR A 41 -4.69 -8.74 -16.57
C THR A 41 -5.57 -8.95 -15.35
N MET A 42 -5.00 -9.52 -14.28
CA MET A 42 -5.64 -9.53 -13.00
C MET A 42 -5.74 -8.04 -12.68
N SER A 43 -6.92 -7.47 -12.93
CA SER A 43 -7.25 -6.13 -12.51
C SER A 43 -6.98 -6.12 -11.02
N LEU A 44 -5.90 -5.44 -10.63
CA LEU A 44 -5.59 -5.24 -9.22
C LEU A 44 -6.83 -4.64 -8.57
N PRO A 45 -7.22 -5.10 -7.36
CA PRO A 45 -8.33 -4.49 -6.66
C PRO A 45 -8.10 -2.98 -6.59
N SER A 46 -9.08 -2.20 -7.03
CA SER A 46 -8.99 -0.74 -6.99
C SER A 46 -8.75 -0.30 -5.55
N PRO A 47 -7.82 0.64 -5.31
CA PRO A 47 -7.58 1.18 -3.98
C PRO A 47 -8.88 1.66 -3.32
N VAL A 48 -8.97 1.49 -2.00
CA VAL A 48 -10.16 1.95 -1.26
C VAL A 48 -10.04 3.43 -0.94
N PRO A 49 -11.00 4.28 -1.34
CA PRO A 49 -10.94 5.70 -1.08
C PRO A 49 -11.18 6.00 0.40
N ILE A 50 -10.28 6.78 1.00
CA ILE A 50 -10.37 7.28 2.37
C ILE A 50 -10.05 8.78 2.40
N ALA A 51 -10.60 9.49 3.38
CA ALA A 51 -10.23 10.85 3.69
C ALA A 51 -9.30 10.90 4.91
N LEU A 52 -8.45 11.92 4.96
CA LEU A 52 -7.50 12.15 6.04
C LEU A 52 -7.72 13.56 6.63
N CYS A 53 -7.75 13.64 7.95
CA CYS A 53 -7.65 14.91 8.67
C CYS A 53 -6.32 14.92 9.43
N GLY A 54 -5.39 15.80 9.06
CA GLY A 54 -4.09 15.90 9.73
C GLY A 54 -3.46 17.28 9.58
N LYS A 55 -3.22 17.98 10.69
CA LYS A 55 -2.70 19.36 10.67
C LYS A 55 -1.31 19.51 10.05
N SER A 56 -0.47 18.48 10.15
CA SER A 56 0.88 18.50 9.56
C SER A 56 0.85 17.99 8.13
N GLN A 57 1.14 18.87 7.16
CA GLN A 57 1.26 18.52 5.74
C GLN A 57 2.24 17.36 5.52
N THR A 58 3.44 17.46 6.09
CA THR A 58 4.49 16.45 5.93
C THR A 58 4.07 15.09 6.47
N MET A 59 3.44 15.05 7.66
CA MET A 59 2.92 13.80 8.22
C MET A 59 1.80 13.22 7.36
N ALA A 60 0.90 14.07 6.85
CA ALA A 60 -0.21 13.64 6.00
C ALA A 60 0.28 13.05 4.68
N THR A 61 1.28 13.66 4.02
CA THR A 61 1.90 13.13 2.81
C THR A 61 2.54 11.76 3.08
N ASN A 62 3.40 11.65 4.10
CA ASN A 62 4.07 10.39 4.42
C ASN A 62 3.10 9.27 4.83
N PHE A 63 2.01 9.64 5.53
CA PHE A 63 0.93 8.71 5.86
C PHE A 63 0.21 8.24 4.60
N SER A 64 -0.12 9.15 3.68
CA SER A 64 -0.79 8.82 2.41
C SER A 64 0.05 7.88 1.54
N ASP A 65 1.36 8.13 1.45
CA ASP A 65 2.31 7.26 0.75
C ASP A 65 2.38 5.85 1.38
N SER A 66 2.23 5.77 2.70
CA SER A 66 2.23 4.51 3.43
C SER A 66 0.90 3.76 3.26
N MET A 67 -0.23 4.46 3.30
CA MET A 67 -1.57 3.88 3.06
C MET A 67 -1.73 3.34 1.63
N SER A 68 -1.09 3.99 0.65
CA SER A 68 -1.07 3.51 -0.73
C SER A 68 -0.49 2.09 -0.86
N LYS A 69 0.51 1.76 -0.04
CA LYS A 69 1.11 0.41 0.01
C LYS A 69 0.18 -0.62 0.66
N GLU A 70 -0.75 -0.17 1.48
CA GLU A 70 -1.76 -0.99 2.15
C GLU A 70 -3.03 -1.20 1.32
N GLY A 71 -3.10 -0.62 0.11
CA GLY A 71 -4.26 -0.73 -0.78
C GLY A 71 -5.35 0.33 -0.55
N TYR A 72 -5.00 1.44 0.08
CA TYR A 72 -5.89 2.57 0.33
C TYR A 72 -5.43 3.82 -0.41
N GLU A 73 -6.37 4.58 -0.94
CA GLU A 73 -6.10 5.87 -1.59
C GLU A 73 -6.64 7.00 -0.72
N VAL A 74 -5.76 7.92 -0.32
CA VAL A 74 -6.18 9.15 0.39
C VAL A 74 -6.68 10.14 -0.66
N VAL A 75 -7.99 10.13 -0.92
CA VAL A 75 -8.62 10.95 -1.97
C VAL A 75 -8.79 12.41 -1.56
N HIS A 76 -8.75 12.71 -0.25
CA HIS A 76 -8.82 14.07 0.25
C HIS A 76 -8.11 14.21 1.60
N THR A 77 -7.44 15.35 1.79
CA THR A 77 -6.76 15.69 3.05
C THR A 77 -7.21 17.06 3.55
N CYS A 78 -7.70 17.12 4.79
CA CYS A 78 -8.03 18.35 5.50
C CYS A 78 -6.95 18.65 6.54
N HIS A 79 -6.47 19.90 6.58
CA HIS A 79 -5.38 20.31 7.48
C HIS A 79 -5.86 21.14 8.69
N ASP A 80 -7.13 21.50 8.73
CA ASP A 80 -7.73 22.28 9.80
C ASP A 80 -9.20 21.90 9.98
N LEU A 81 -9.81 22.44 11.04
CA LEU A 81 -11.18 22.11 11.42
C LEU A 81 -12.20 22.69 10.43
N ASP A 82 -11.95 23.89 9.91
CA ASP A 82 -12.87 24.57 8.99
C ASP A 82 -12.97 23.82 7.66
N SER A 83 -11.82 23.44 7.07
CA SER A 83 -11.75 22.62 5.86
C SER A 83 -12.36 21.23 6.02
N ALA A 84 -12.18 20.61 7.20
CA ALA A 84 -12.81 19.34 7.52
C ALA A 84 -14.35 19.47 7.53
N LYS A 85 -14.88 20.48 8.21
CA LYS A 85 -16.31 20.72 8.30
C LYS A 85 -16.94 21.15 6.98
N SER A 86 -16.26 21.95 6.17
CA SER A 86 -16.80 22.42 4.89
C SER A 86 -16.83 21.33 3.83
N THR A 87 -15.83 20.46 3.80
CA THR A 87 -15.59 19.59 2.64
C THR A 87 -16.05 18.16 2.88
N LEU A 88 -15.79 17.60 4.07
CA LEU A 88 -16.09 16.20 4.37
C LEU A 88 -17.58 15.85 4.20
N PRO A 89 -18.57 16.66 4.62
CA PRO A 89 -19.97 16.29 4.46
C PRO A 89 -20.33 15.99 3.00
N SER A 90 -19.91 16.88 2.08
CA SER A 90 -20.14 16.71 0.65
C SER A 90 -19.44 15.47 0.10
N LEU A 91 -18.21 15.19 0.54
CA LEU A 91 -17.46 14.00 0.13
C LEU A 91 -18.12 12.70 0.61
N LEU A 92 -18.56 12.65 1.87
CA LEU A 92 -19.14 11.45 2.48
C LEU A 92 -20.50 11.07 1.90
N THR A 93 -21.26 12.05 1.39
CA THR A 93 -22.53 11.79 0.70
C THR A 93 -22.37 11.36 -0.77
N SER A 94 -21.16 11.50 -1.34
CA SER A 94 -20.89 11.09 -2.72
C SER A 94 -20.91 9.57 -2.86
N SER A 95 -21.52 9.07 -3.94
CA SER A 95 -21.53 7.63 -4.26
C SER A 95 -20.13 7.04 -4.55
N THR A 96 -19.18 7.90 -4.90
CA THR A 96 -17.75 7.58 -5.10
C THR A 96 -16.88 8.15 -4.00
N GLY A 97 -17.50 8.61 -2.91
CA GLY A 97 -16.85 9.25 -1.79
C GLY A 97 -16.00 8.30 -0.94
N PRO A 98 -15.21 8.87 -0.02
CA PRO A 98 -14.42 8.07 0.91
C PRO A 98 -15.31 7.24 1.84
N LEU A 99 -14.95 5.98 2.04
CA LEU A 99 -15.67 5.06 2.94
C LEU A 99 -15.28 5.23 4.42
N ALA A 100 -14.11 5.83 4.64
CA ALA A 100 -13.58 6.08 5.97
C ALA A 100 -12.91 7.45 6.05
N VAL A 101 -12.88 8.00 7.25
CA VAL A 101 -12.14 9.21 7.60
C VAL A 101 -11.16 8.87 8.72
N VAL A 102 -9.87 9.11 8.48
CA VAL A 102 -8.82 8.97 9.48
C VAL A 102 -8.51 10.35 10.04
N ILE A 103 -8.59 10.53 11.36
CA ILE A 103 -8.24 11.79 12.03
C ILE A 103 -6.95 11.58 12.81
N GLY A 104 -5.94 12.41 12.55
CA GLY A 104 -4.65 12.37 13.22
C GLY A 104 -4.64 13.10 14.57
N LYS A 105 -3.69 12.75 15.43
CA LYS A 105 -3.53 13.29 16.80
C LYS A 105 -3.15 14.77 16.89
N GLY A 106 -3.01 15.47 15.75
CA GLY A 106 -2.78 16.92 15.72
C GLY A 106 -4.02 17.74 16.11
N PHE A 107 -5.21 17.13 16.07
CA PHE A 107 -6.44 17.73 16.58
C PHE A 107 -6.61 17.44 18.07
N TYR A 108 -7.22 18.37 18.80
CA TYR A 108 -7.72 18.11 20.15
C TYR A 108 -8.91 17.15 20.09
N GLU A 109 -9.13 16.36 21.13
CA GLU A 109 -10.28 15.43 21.20
C GLU A 109 -11.61 16.17 20.94
N SER A 110 -11.77 17.37 21.51
CA SER A 110 -12.95 18.20 21.25
C SER A 110 -13.10 18.58 19.78
N GLU A 111 -12.01 18.89 19.08
CA GLU A 111 -12.03 19.18 17.63
C GLU A 111 -12.39 17.92 16.83
N MET A 112 -11.85 16.75 17.19
CA MET A 112 -12.17 15.48 16.50
C MET A 112 -13.66 15.16 16.62
N GLN A 113 -14.20 15.25 17.84
CA GLN A 113 -15.62 15.01 18.11
C GLN A 113 -16.52 16.03 17.40
N ASP A 114 -16.08 17.29 17.30
CA ASP A 114 -16.81 18.35 16.61
C ASP A 114 -16.87 18.11 15.09
N ILE A 115 -15.76 17.69 14.47
CA ILE A 115 -15.72 17.27 13.05
C ILE A 115 -16.71 16.11 12.82
N ILE A 116 -16.65 15.07 13.65
CA ILE A 116 -17.51 13.88 13.52
C ILE A 116 -18.99 14.27 13.65
N LYS A 117 -19.36 15.01 14.71
CA LYS A 117 -20.75 15.41 14.95
C LYS A 117 -21.28 16.28 13.82
N HIS A 118 -20.49 17.23 13.35
CA HIS A 118 -20.87 18.09 12.24
C HIS A 118 -21.11 17.26 10.97
N CYS A 119 -20.20 16.37 10.61
CA CYS A 119 -20.37 15.51 9.44
C CYS A 119 -21.54 14.54 9.58
N GLN A 120 -21.80 13.99 10.76
CA GLN A 120 -22.96 13.13 11.00
C GLN A 120 -24.29 13.89 10.89
N SER A 121 -24.32 15.16 11.28
CA SER A 121 -25.50 16.03 11.11
C SER A 121 -25.77 16.33 9.64
N GLU A 122 -24.73 16.71 8.89
CA GLU A 122 -24.87 17.16 7.50
C GLU A 122 -24.94 16.01 6.48
N ALA A 123 -24.27 14.89 6.76
CA ALA A 123 -24.18 13.72 5.88
C ALA A 123 -24.98 12.52 6.39
N GLY A 124 -26.02 12.74 7.21
CA GLY A 124 -26.72 11.78 8.10
C GLY A 124 -27.25 10.45 7.55
N GLY A 125 -26.92 10.04 6.33
CA GLY A 125 -27.12 8.69 5.79
C GLY A 125 -25.84 7.97 5.32
N ALA A 126 -24.67 8.62 5.38
CA ALA A 126 -23.41 8.03 4.90
C ALA A 126 -22.87 6.97 5.88
N LYS A 127 -22.62 5.77 5.36
CA LYS A 127 -22.03 4.67 6.12
C LYS A 127 -20.52 4.88 6.22
N THR A 128 -20.08 5.62 7.23
CA THR A 128 -18.68 6.04 7.39
C THR A 128 -18.00 5.39 8.59
N VAL A 129 -16.76 4.93 8.38
CA VAL A 129 -15.85 4.50 9.45
C VAL A 129 -14.97 5.68 9.86
N TRP A 130 -15.02 6.07 11.12
CA TRP A 130 -14.18 7.12 11.68
C TRP A 130 -13.06 6.49 12.49
N LEU A 131 -11.81 6.74 12.11
CA LEU A 131 -10.64 6.26 12.81
C LEU A 131 -9.99 7.40 13.61
N LEU A 132 -9.96 7.26 14.93
CA LEU A 132 -9.31 8.19 15.85
C LEU A 132 -8.04 7.55 16.43
N PRO A 133 -6.99 8.34 16.72
CA PRO A 133 -5.75 7.78 17.26
C PRO A 133 -5.98 7.33 18.70
N ASP A 134 -5.67 6.07 18.98
CA ASP A 134 -5.79 5.47 20.30
C ASP A 134 -4.39 5.33 20.93
N ASP A 135 -4.17 6.08 22.00
CA ASP A 135 -2.89 6.15 22.71
C ASP A 135 -2.58 4.85 23.49
N ASP A 136 -3.61 4.11 23.90
CA ASP A 136 -3.48 2.84 24.61
C ASP A 136 -3.05 1.72 23.66
N LYS A 137 -3.50 1.81 22.41
CA LYS A 137 -3.06 0.93 21.32
C LYS A 137 -1.66 1.29 20.80
N PHE A 138 -1.12 2.47 21.14
CA PHE A 138 0.26 2.86 20.79
C PHE A 138 1.26 2.37 21.86
N THR A 139 1.68 1.11 21.69
CA THR A 139 2.49 0.38 22.67
C THR A 139 3.83 1.06 23.01
N ALA A 140 4.39 0.74 24.18
CA ALA A 140 5.70 1.23 24.61
C ALA A 140 6.82 0.88 23.61
N TYR A 141 6.76 -0.32 23.00
CA TYR A 141 7.69 -0.72 21.95
C TYR A 141 7.60 0.19 20.73
N MET A 142 6.39 0.58 20.33
CA MET A 142 6.20 1.51 19.21
C MET A 142 6.71 2.91 19.52
N LYS A 143 6.51 3.39 20.75
CA LYS A 143 7.08 4.65 21.24
C LYS A 143 8.61 4.62 21.19
N VAL A 144 9.24 3.53 21.66
CA VAL A 144 10.70 3.35 21.60
C VAL A 144 11.19 3.31 20.16
N LYS A 145 10.50 2.60 19.26
CA LYS A 145 10.86 2.49 17.84
C LYS A 145 10.73 3.83 17.10
N ALA A 146 9.72 4.62 17.44
CA ALA A 146 9.55 5.99 16.95
C ALA A 146 10.70 6.88 17.42
N VAL A 147 11.06 6.83 18.71
CA VAL A 147 12.19 7.60 19.25
C VAL A 147 13.52 7.18 18.63
N ALA A 148 13.79 5.88 18.54
CA ALA A 148 15.03 5.34 17.96
C ALA A 148 15.22 5.68 16.48
N SER A 149 14.12 5.94 15.75
CA SER A 149 14.15 6.38 14.36
C SER A 149 14.02 7.90 14.19
N ALA A 150 14.14 8.67 15.28
CA ALA A 150 13.89 10.12 15.29
C ALA A 150 12.55 10.51 14.65
N GLY A 151 11.52 9.66 14.79
CA GLY A 151 10.18 9.87 14.25
C GLY A 151 10.00 9.52 12.77
N THR A 152 11.07 9.15 12.05
CA THR A 152 11.01 8.92 10.60
C THR A 152 10.15 7.72 10.19
N MET A 153 10.05 6.69 11.05
CA MET A 153 9.19 5.53 10.79
C MET A 153 7.75 5.70 11.29
N LEU A 154 7.47 6.79 12.02
CA LEU A 154 6.18 6.99 12.67
C LEU A 154 5.01 7.00 11.67
N PRO A 155 5.08 7.67 10.49
CA PRO A 155 3.98 7.66 9.53
C PRO A 155 3.62 6.26 9.03
N GLY A 156 4.62 5.42 8.73
CA GLY A 156 4.41 4.04 8.27
C GLY A 156 3.77 3.16 9.35
N MET A 157 4.23 3.28 10.59
CA MET A 157 3.65 2.53 11.71
C MET A 157 2.21 2.94 12.03
N ILE A 158 1.91 4.23 11.91
CA ILE A 158 0.55 4.77 12.08
C ILE A 158 -0.35 4.28 10.93
N ALA A 159 0.14 4.30 9.69
CA ALA A 159 -0.58 3.82 8.51
C ALA A 159 -0.88 2.31 8.60
N GLU A 160 0.07 1.49 9.03
CA GLU A 160 -0.13 0.04 9.23
C GLU A 160 -1.26 -0.23 10.24
N ARG A 161 -1.28 0.51 11.36
CA ARG A 161 -2.36 0.42 12.36
C ARG A 161 -3.70 0.89 11.82
N ALA A 162 -3.73 2.03 11.14
CA ALA A 162 -4.94 2.54 10.51
C ALA A 162 -5.49 1.53 9.49
N ALA A 163 -4.63 0.95 8.64
CA ALA A 163 -5.00 -0.08 7.69
C ALA A 163 -5.54 -1.35 8.37
N ALA A 164 -4.93 -1.80 9.47
CA ALA A 164 -5.46 -2.93 10.24
C ALA A 164 -6.86 -2.64 10.80
N ALA A 165 -7.07 -1.45 11.37
CA ALA A 165 -8.37 -1.03 11.88
C ALA A 165 -9.41 -0.89 10.75
N LEU A 166 -9.04 -0.39 9.57
CA LEU A 166 -9.91 -0.34 8.40
C LEU A 166 -10.33 -1.75 7.96
N LYS A 167 -9.39 -2.69 7.88
CA LYS A 167 -9.66 -4.10 7.54
C LYS A 167 -10.60 -4.75 8.55
N GLU A 168 -10.38 -4.56 9.85
CA GLU A 168 -11.23 -5.07 10.93
C GLU A 168 -12.68 -4.52 10.87
N ASN A 169 -12.83 -3.31 10.33
CA ASN A 169 -14.11 -2.64 10.14
C ASN A 169 -14.71 -2.83 8.75
N GLY A 170 -14.18 -3.76 7.94
CA GLY A 170 -14.74 -4.15 6.65
C GLY A 170 -14.46 -3.18 5.50
N VAL A 171 -13.55 -2.22 5.68
CA VAL A 171 -13.11 -1.28 4.65
C VAL A 171 -11.95 -1.93 3.87
N VAL A 172 -12.27 -2.84 2.95
CA VAL A 172 -11.32 -3.65 2.19
C VAL A 172 -11.55 -3.55 0.67
N GLY A 173 -10.46 -3.60 -0.10
CA GLY A 173 -10.51 -3.47 -1.57
C GLY A 173 -11.30 -4.61 -2.22
N GLY A 174 -12.19 -4.25 -3.15
CA GLY A 174 -13.06 -5.22 -3.85
C GLY A 174 -14.25 -5.73 -3.04
N GLY A 175 -14.53 -5.18 -1.86
CA GLY A 175 -15.66 -5.57 -1.00
C GLY A 175 -16.92 -4.72 -1.22
N SER A 176 -18.10 -5.36 -1.14
CA SER A 176 -19.41 -4.70 -1.04
C SER A 176 -19.47 -3.81 0.22
N THR A 177 -20.12 -2.65 0.14
CA THR A 177 -20.38 -1.74 1.28
C THR A 177 -21.24 -2.38 2.38
N GLU A 178 -21.84 -3.54 2.11
CA GLU A 178 -22.66 -4.31 3.05
C GLU A 178 -21.88 -4.73 4.30
N GLY A 179 -20.57 -5.00 4.20
CA GLY A 179 -19.73 -5.46 5.32
C GLY A 179 -19.10 -4.37 6.21
N VAL A 180 -19.22 -3.10 5.83
CA VAL A 180 -18.59 -1.98 6.55
C VAL A 180 -19.23 -1.79 7.94
N LYS A 181 -18.44 -1.59 8.99
CA LYS A 181 -18.92 -1.28 10.35
C LYS A 181 -18.88 0.23 10.60
N SER A 182 -19.96 0.94 10.28
CA SER A 182 -20.06 2.39 10.55
C SER A 182 -19.88 2.69 12.04
N GLY A 183 -19.23 3.80 12.35
CA GLY A 183 -19.00 4.22 13.74
C GLY A 183 -17.61 4.81 13.95
N VAL A 184 -17.30 5.12 15.20
CA VAL A 184 -16.01 5.67 15.64
C VAL A 184 -15.18 4.57 16.29
N HIS A 185 -13.94 4.41 15.82
CA HIS A 185 -13.03 3.34 16.24
C HIS A 185 -11.64 3.90 16.51
N GLY A 186 -10.97 3.36 17.53
CA GLY A 186 -9.57 3.67 17.83
C GLY A 186 -8.62 2.80 17.01
N PHE A 187 -7.54 3.38 16.48
CA PHE A 187 -6.47 2.63 15.82
C PHE A 187 -5.13 2.77 16.53
#